data_AF-A0AAF0E0N4-F1
#
_entry.id   AF-A0AAF0E0N4-F1
#
_cell.length_a   1.000
_cell.length_b   1.000
_cell.length_c   1.000
_cell.angle_alpha   90.00
_cell.angle_beta   90.00
_cell.angle_gamma   90.00
#
_symmetry.space_group_name_H-M   'P 1'
#
loop_
_entity.id
_entity.type
_entity.pdbx_description
1 polymer ?
#
loop_
_entity_poly.entity_id
_entity_poly.type
_entity_poly.pdbx_seq_one_letter_code
_entity_poly.pdbx_strand_id
1 'polypeptide(L)'
;MGKSGSGKTSMRSFIFSSYRSEDTKRLGSTIEVEHSHVRFPGSLVLNLWDCGGQKSYMESYMDTQRSQVFSAVGVLIYVVDLVNTDDDGGDSHEWEADLRYFRDCLSALQSNSPGAEVFCLLHKMDLIEPSLSSNDDDSEDVLLEGLSDSMLPDSRRVSSPTSDDRYERISELVKHFKISCLESHHQIQGLELRTQTFAAYLDVLTSSTYILVIVTDPAIRTLGVRNVHFDTNAFVQRLEQAGIQREQADVLVTALIDVINESLDNFSRGLVRRDEADRLTYTQKVDFAKLKSEIQLLERSDFVLMKSENERLMADVEKLKQRLREEITRTTAGVRLDLNLEKGRIRDESSVHALKIKEVDTRIESEIAGVRTSIQSAKFNVLQYLVGVATGAGALLLAYLRMFR
;
A
#
# COMPACT_ATOMS: atom_id res chain seq x y z
N MET A 1 6.27 0.56 -9.89
CA MET A 1 5.68 -0.69 -9.38
C MET A 1 6.78 -1.60 -8.82
N GLY A 2 6.42 -2.68 -8.13
CA GLY A 2 7.38 -3.59 -7.46
C GLY A 2 6.85 -4.11 -6.12
N LYS A 3 7.39 -5.22 -5.62
CA LYS A 3 6.97 -5.90 -4.38
C LYS A 3 6.98 -4.97 -3.15
N SER A 4 6.15 -5.25 -2.16
CA SER A 4 6.13 -4.50 -0.90
C SER A 4 7.52 -4.47 -0.27
N GLY A 5 7.91 -3.32 0.31
CA GLY A 5 9.23 -3.16 0.93
C GLY A 5 10.39 -2.83 -0.02
N SER A 6 10.19 -2.86 -1.34
CA SER A 6 11.25 -2.58 -2.32
C SER A 6 11.73 -1.12 -2.43
N GLY A 7 11.20 -0.19 -1.62
CA GLY A 7 11.68 1.20 -1.56
C GLY A 7 11.05 2.20 -2.55
N LYS A 8 9.98 1.82 -3.27
CA LYS A 8 9.24 2.70 -4.20
C LYS A 8 8.86 4.07 -3.61
N THR A 9 8.15 4.05 -2.49
CA THR A 9 7.66 5.26 -1.81
C THR A 9 8.80 6.07 -1.19
N SER A 10 9.85 5.39 -0.73
CA SER A 10 11.08 6.02 -0.26
C SER A 10 11.74 6.83 -1.39
N MET A 11 11.89 6.24 -2.58
CA MET A 11 12.45 6.94 -3.75
C MET A 11 11.60 8.14 -4.18
N ARG A 12 10.27 7.96 -4.26
CA ARG A 12 9.36 9.07 -4.57
C ARG A 12 9.51 10.21 -3.58
N SER A 13 9.47 9.90 -2.28
CA SER A 13 9.50 10.91 -1.21
C SER A 13 10.85 11.61 -1.14
N PHE A 14 11.94 10.86 -1.32
CA PHE A 14 13.27 11.43 -1.41
C PHE A 14 13.32 12.39 -2.59
N ILE A 15 13.06 11.93 -3.82
CA ILE A 15 13.28 12.71 -5.05
C ILE A 15 12.33 13.92 -5.13
N PHE A 16 11.04 13.74 -4.82
CA PHE A 16 10.00 14.73 -5.13
C PHE A 16 9.44 15.48 -3.92
N SER A 17 9.62 14.95 -2.70
CA SER A 17 9.02 15.52 -1.48
C SER A 17 10.05 16.05 -0.48
N SER A 18 11.33 16.13 -0.88
CA SER A 18 12.43 16.61 -0.02
C SER A 18 12.60 15.84 1.29
N TYR A 19 12.20 14.57 1.33
CA TYR A 19 12.47 13.70 2.49
C TYR A 19 13.96 13.39 2.57
N ARG A 20 14.47 13.22 3.80
CA ARG A 20 15.79 12.64 4.04
C ARG A 20 15.72 11.12 4.02
N SER A 21 16.84 10.47 3.71
CA SER A 21 16.94 9.01 3.71
C SER A 21 16.66 8.39 5.08
N GLU A 22 16.88 9.11 6.20
CA GLU A 22 16.50 8.59 7.52
C GLU A 22 14.98 8.63 7.77
N ASP A 23 14.30 9.64 7.22
CA ASP A 23 12.86 9.84 7.42
C ASP A 23 12.02 8.84 6.62
N THR A 24 12.57 8.25 5.55
CA THR A 24 11.89 7.22 4.78
C THR A 24 11.62 5.95 5.60
N LYS A 25 12.34 5.74 6.71
CA LYS A 25 12.08 4.63 7.65
C LYS A 25 10.72 4.73 8.34
N ARG A 26 10.13 5.91 8.39
CA ARG A 26 8.82 6.17 9.01
C ARG A 26 7.66 6.00 8.02
N LEU A 27 7.95 5.78 6.74
CA LEU A 27 6.92 5.59 5.72
C LEU A 27 6.24 4.24 5.95
N GLY A 28 4.91 4.29 6.10
CA GLY A 28 4.08 3.09 6.17
C GLY A 28 3.95 2.41 4.81
N SER A 29 3.30 1.25 4.79
CA SER A 29 2.97 0.57 3.53
C SER A 29 1.93 1.37 2.75
N THR A 30 2.18 1.59 1.46
CA THR A 30 1.24 2.25 0.55
C THR A 30 -0.03 1.43 0.42
N ILE A 31 -1.18 2.10 0.56
CA ILE A 31 -2.51 1.54 0.39
C ILE A 31 -2.92 1.80 -1.06
N GLU A 32 -3.19 0.74 -1.82
CA GLU A 32 -3.54 0.83 -3.24
C GLU A 32 -2.57 1.73 -4.03
N VAL A 33 -3.07 2.69 -4.82
CA VAL A 33 -2.26 3.58 -5.65
C VAL A 33 -2.28 5.00 -5.08
N GLU A 34 -1.11 5.53 -4.75
CA GLU A 34 -0.96 6.92 -4.35
C GLU A 34 -0.57 7.78 -5.57
N HIS A 35 -1.38 8.80 -5.87
CA HIS A 35 -1.15 9.69 -6.99
C HIS A 35 -0.38 10.95 -6.56
N SER A 36 0.61 11.35 -7.35
CA SER A 36 1.37 12.58 -7.13
C SER A 36 1.55 13.33 -8.44
N HIS A 37 1.33 14.64 -8.42
CA HIS A 37 1.51 15.50 -9.58
C HIS A 37 2.74 16.39 -9.37
N VAL A 38 3.80 16.12 -10.12
CA VAL A 38 5.05 16.88 -10.03
C VAL A 38 5.19 17.76 -11.27
N ARG A 39 5.25 19.07 -11.08
CA ARG A 39 5.50 20.02 -12.17
C ARG A 39 7.00 20.14 -12.38
N PHE A 40 7.43 19.86 -13.61
CA PHE A 40 8.80 20.12 -14.06
C PHE A 40 8.88 21.46 -14.78
N PRO A 41 10.08 22.03 -14.96
CA PRO A 41 10.25 23.27 -15.72
C PRO A 41 9.55 23.20 -17.10
N GLY A 42 8.83 24.26 -17.47
CA GLY A 42 8.01 24.32 -18.69
C GLY A 42 6.54 23.95 -18.45
N SER A 43 5.93 23.24 -19.41
CA SER A 43 4.53 22.76 -19.35
C SER A 43 4.41 21.28 -19.00
N LEU A 44 5.51 20.60 -18.65
CA LEU A 44 5.52 19.17 -18.33
C LEU A 44 5.03 18.92 -16.90
N VAL A 45 4.02 18.06 -16.78
CA VAL A 45 3.51 17.57 -15.50
C VAL A 45 3.69 16.06 -15.47
N LEU A 46 4.47 15.56 -14.53
CA LEU A 46 4.60 14.14 -14.27
C LEU A 46 3.47 13.70 -13.33
N ASN A 47 2.65 12.77 -13.82
CA ASN A 47 1.63 12.09 -13.03
C ASN A 47 2.23 10.78 -12.51
N LEU A 48 2.76 10.83 -11.30
CA LEU A 48 3.44 9.69 -10.68
C LEU A 48 2.44 8.84 -9.91
N TRP A 49 2.42 7.55 -10.22
CA TRP A 49 1.54 6.54 -9.61
C TRP A 49 2.40 5.60 -8.78
N ASP A 50 2.36 5.77 -7.46
CA ASP A 50 3.06 4.91 -6.52
C ASP A 50 2.14 3.76 -6.10
N CYS A 51 2.26 2.64 -6.82
CA CYS A 51 1.44 1.46 -6.58
C CYS A 51 1.98 0.63 -5.40
N GLY A 52 1.14 0.42 -4.39
CA GLY A 52 1.43 -0.45 -3.25
C GLY A 52 1.75 -1.87 -3.70
N GLY A 53 2.84 -2.41 -3.16
CA GLY A 53 3.39 -3.72 -3.59
C GLY A 53 2.89 -4.92 -2.81
N GLN A 54 1.83 -4.78 -2.01
CA GLN A 54 1.26 -5.92 -1.27
C GLN A 54 0.59 -6.90 -2.24
N LYS A 55 0.63 -8.19 -1.93
CA LYS A 55 0.13 -9.26 -2.83
C LYS A 55 -1.32 -9.04 -3.28
N SER A 56 -2.22 -8.70 -2.35
CA SER A 56 -3.63 -8.43 -2.64
C SER A 56 -3.83 -7.27 -3.62
N TYR A 57 -3.04 -6.20 -3.50
CA TYR A 57 -3.10 -5.07 -4.43
C TYR A 57 -2.53 -5.43 -5.80
N MET A 58 -1.42 -6.19 -5.82
CA MET A 58 -0.80 -6.63 -7.07
C MET A 58 -1.75 -7.51 -7.89
N GLU A 59 -2.44 -8.46 -7.25
CA GLU A 59 -3.49 -9.27 -7.87
C GLU A 59 -4.65 -8.37 -8.37
N SER A 60 -5.12 -7.43 -7.54
CA SER A 60 -6.16 -6.48 -7.94
C SER A 60 -5.78 -5.65 -9.17
N TYR A 61 -4.54 -5.18 -9.28
CA TYR A 61 -4.06 -4.44 -10.46
C TYR A 61 -4.00 -5.30 -11.72
N MET A 62 -3.77 -6.61 -11.60
CA MET A 62 -3.69 -7.51 -12.75
C MET A 62 -5.05 -8.03 -13.20
N ASP A 63 -6.00 -8.16 -12.27
CA ASP A 63 -7.32 -8.72 -12.51
C ASP A 63 -8.39 -7.64 -12.67
N THR A 64 -8.65 -6.88 -11.61
CA THR A 64 -9.82 -5.98 -11.54
C THR A 64 -9.52 -4.60 -12.12
N GLN A 65 -8.33 -4.05 -11.85
CA GLN A 65 -7.95 -2.69 -12.21
C GLN A 65 -6.98 -2.62 -13.40
N ARG A 66 -6.80 -3.72 -14.15
CA ARG A 66 -5.79 -3.84 -15.22
C ARG A 66 -5.87 -2.74 -16.26
N SER A 67 -7.06 -2.47 -16.79
CA SER A 67 -7.25 -1.41 -17.78
C SER A 67 -7.06 -0.01 -17.18
N GLN A 68 -7.35 0.18 -15.90
CA GLN A 68 -7.22 1.48 -15.23
C GLN A 68 -5.75 1.81 -14.95
N VAL A 69 -4.96 0.84 -14.48
CA VAL A 69 -3.56 1.03 -14.11
C VAL A 69 -2.64 1.08 -15.33
N PHE A 70 -2.91 0.27 -16.35
CA PHE A 70 -2.00 0.09 -17.49
C PHE A 70 -2.40 0.86 -18.76
N SER A 71 -3.46 1.67 -18.72
CA SER A 71 -3.85 2.54 -19.84
C SER A 71 -3.13 3.88 -19.80
N ALA A 72 -2.71 4.37 -20.97
CA ALA A 72 -2.03 5.66 -21.14
C ALA A 72 -0.74 5.81 -20.30
N VAL A 73 -0.01 4.70 -20.09
CA VAL A 73 1.27 4.70 -19.39
C VAL A 73 2.36 5.20 -20.33
N GLY A 74 3.08 6.26 -19.92
CA GLY A 74 4.26 6.74 -20.64
C GLY A 74 5.54 6.00 -20.23
N VAL A 75 5.71 5.75 -18.92
CA VAL A 75 6.89 5.09 -18.36
C VAL A 75 6.49 4.16 -17.23
N LEU A 76 7.00 2.93 -17.22
CA LEU A 76 6.99 2.02 -16.07
C LEU A 76 8.38 2.00 -15.42
N ILE A 77 8.43 2.36 -14.14
CA ILE A 77 9.60 2.11 -13.29
C ILE A 77 9.26 0.94 -12.39
N TYR A 78 9.91 -0.21 -12.58
CA TYR A 78 9.80 -1.37 -11.71
C TYR A 78 10.98 -1.42 -10.74
N VAL A 79 10.73 -1.70 -9.48
CA VAL A 79 11.75 -1.63 -8.41
C VAL A 79 11.88 -2.98 -7.74
N VAL A 80 13.07 -3.57 -7.89
CA VAL A 80 13.45 -4.89 -7.39
C VAL A 80 14.31 -4.70 -6.13
N ASP A 81 14.04 -5.49 -5.11
CA ASP A 81 14.79 -5.48 -3.84
C ASP A 81 15.86 -6.59 -3.86
N LEU A 82 17.14 -6.23 -3.83
CA LEU A 82 18.25 -7.19 -3.93
C LEU A 82 18.63 -7.88 -2.61
N VAL A 83 18.01 -7.52 -1.48
CA VAL A 83 18.46 -8.00 -0.15
C VAL A 83 17.54 -9.08 0.40
N ASN A 84 16.28 -9.08 -0.05
CA ASN A 84 15.32 -10.14 0.29
C ASN A 84 15.65 -11.47 -0.39
N THR A 85 16.73 -11.57 -1.16
CA THR A 85 17.13 -12.78 -1.87
C THR A 85 18.05 -13.70 -1.06
N ASP A 86 18.80 -13.21 -0.06
CA ASP A 86 20.00 -13.94 0.38
C ASP A 86 20.14 -14.27 1.87
N ASP A 87 19.32 -13.73 2.80
CA ASP A 87 19.75 -13.75 4.22
C ASP A 87 18.85 -14.49 5.24
N ASP A 88 18.00 -15.44 4.84
CA ASP A 88 17.41 -16.36 5.83
C ASP A 88 16.86 -17.66 5.24
N GLY A 89 17.71 -18.51 4.65
CA GLY A 89 17.28 -19.82 4.11
C GLY A 89 16.06 -19.75 3.19
N GLY A 90 15.93 -18.63 2.47
CA GLY A 90 14.72 -18.22 1.78
C GLY A 90 14.49 -19.02 0.51
N ASP A 91 13.27 -19.50 0.35
CA ASP A 91 12.82 -20.22 -0.83
C ASP A 91 13.13 -19.40 -2.11
N SER A 92 13.87 -20.00 -3.04
CA SER A 92 14.02 -19.57 -4.45
C SER A 92 12.69 -19.13 -5.12
N HIS A 93 11.55 -19.54 -4.55
CA HIS A 93 10.22 -19.11 -4.94
C HIS A 93 9.93 -17.61 -4.78
N GLU A 94 10.60 -16.87 -3.89
CA GLU A 94 10.31 -15.44 -3.68
C GLU A 94 10.80 -14.55 -4.83
N TRP A 95 12.02 -14.79 -5.33
CA TRP A 95 12.58 -14.13 -6.51
C TRP A 95 11.76 -14.44 -7.76
N GLU A 96 11.43 -15.72 -7.96
CA GLU A 96 10.57 -16.15 -9.06
C GLU A 96 9.19 -15.51 -9.03
N ALA A 97 8.64 -15.23 -7.84
CA ALA A 97 7.36 -14.53 -7.70
C ALA A 97 7.46 -13.06 -8.13
N ASP A 98 8.54 -12.35 -7.77
CA ASP A 98 8.72 -10.95 -8.19
C ASP A 98 8.96 -10.83 -9.71
N LEU A 99 9.75 -11.73 -10.28
CA LEU A 99 9.92 -11.83 -11.75
C LEU A 99 8.62 -12.15 -12.47
N ARG A 100 7.75 -13.00 -11.89
CA ARG A 100 6.41 -13.26 -12.42
C ARG A 100 5.58 -11.99 -12.45
N TYR A 101 5.52 -11.23 -11.36
CA TYR A 101 4.79 -9.96 -11.33
C TYR A 101 5.34 -8.93 -12.32
N PHE A 102 6.67 -8.86 -12.46
CA PHE A 102 7.28 -7.99 -13.47
C PHE A 102 6.83 -8.39 -14.88
N ARG A 103 6.89 -9.68 -15.22
CA ARG A 103 6.42 -10.21 -16.51
C ARG A 103 4.94 -9.91 -16.77
N ASP A 104 4.10 -10.04 -15.74
CA ASP A 104 2.67 -9.74 -15.83
C ASP A 104 2.44 -8.25 -16.09
N CYS A 105 3.21 -7.36 -15.46
CA CYS A 105 3.20 -5.92 -15.74
C CYS A 105 3.58 -5.63 -17.21
N LEU A 106 4.64 -6.27 -17.73
CA LEU A 106 5.06 -6.10 -19.12
C LEU A 106 3.97 -6.55 -20.10
N SER A 107 3.33 -7.69 -19.83
CA SER A 107 2.20 -8.20 -20.62
C SER A 107 1.00 -7.25 -20.59
N ALA A 108 0.69 -6.68 -19.41
CA ALA A 108 -0.36 -5.69 -19.26
C ALA A 108 -0.06 -4.37 -20.01
N LEU A 109 1.20 -3.92 -20.00
CA LEU A 109 1.63 -2.76 -20.77
C LEU A 109 1.60 -3.01 -22.27
N GLN A 110 2.10 -4.15 -22.74
CA GLN A 110 2.10 -4.45 -24.17
C GLN A 110 0.69 -4.47 -24.76
N SER A 111 -0.31 -4.87 -23.97
CA SER A 111 -1.71 -4.89 -24.38
C SER A 111 -2.41 -3.53 -24.29
N ASN A 112 -2.08 -2.68 -23.32
CA ASN A 112 -2.80 -1.42 -23.05
C ASN A 112 -2.05 -0.14 -23.42
N SER A 113 -0.72 -0.16 -23.34
CA SER A 113 0.20 0.97 -23.58
C SER A 113 1.51 0.48 -24.23
N PRO A 114 1.50 0.01 -25.49
CA PRO A 114 2.68 -0.58 -26.15
C PRO A 114 3.82 0.41 -26.39
N GLY A 115 3.57 1.72 -26.30
CA GLY A 115 4.58 2.77 -26.40
C GLY A 115 5.23 3.18 -25.07
N ALA A 116 4.92 2.48 -23.97
CA ALA A 116 5.49 2.80 -22.67
C ALA A 116 6.97 2.40 -22.60
N GLU A 117 7.82 3.30 -22.09
CA GLU A 117 9.22 2.97 -21.78
C GLU A 117 9.30 2.23 -20.44
N VAL A 118 10.20 1.26 -20.33
CA VAL A 118 10.33 0.43 -19.12
C VAL A 118 11.74 0.58 -18.55
N PHE A 119 11.80 0.94 -17.26
CA PHE A 119 13.02 0.99 -16.47
C PHE A 119 12.89 0.02 -15.30
N CYS A 120 13.92 -0.80 -15.08
CA CYS A 120 14.03 -1.67 -13.91
C CYS A 120 15.15 -1.13 -13.02
N LEU A 121 14.82 -0.86 -11.75
CA LEU A 121 15.77 -0.38 -10.76
C LEU A 121 16.06 -1.50 -9.77
N LEU A 122 17.33 -1.89 -9.70
CA LEU A 122 17.82 -2.76 -8.65
C LEU A 122 18.11 -1.88 -7.43
N HIS A 123 17.33 -2.05 -6.37
CA HIS A 123 17.33 -1.18 -5.20
C HIS A 123 17.93 -1.88 -3.98
N LYS A 124 18.37 -1.08 -3.01
CA LYS A 124 19.09 -1.50 -1.81
C LYS A 124 20.44 -2.19 -2.09
N MET A 125 21.13 -1.74 -3.14
CA MET A 125 22.49 -2.20 -3.45
C MET A 125 23.49 -1.91 -2.33
N ASP A 126 23.20 -0.95 -1.44
CA ASP A 126 24.03 -0.58 -0.29
C ASP A 126 24.17 -1.69 0.77
N LEU A 127 23.26 -2.65 0.76
CA LEU A 127 23.22 -3.77 1.70
C LEU A 127 23.92 -5.03 1.16
N ILE A 128 24.39 -5.00 -0.09
CA ILE A 128 25.20 -6.07 -0.66
C ILE A 128 26.64 -5.86 -0.17
N GLU A 129 27.18 -6.81 0.59
CA GLU A 129 28.58 -6.77 0.98
C GLU A 129 29.44 -6.90 -0.29
N PRO A 130 30.34 -5.93 -0.58
CA PRO A 130 31.29 -6.10 -1.66
C PRO A 130 32.22 -7.25 -1.29
N SER A 131 32.02 -8.42 -1.90
CA SER A 131 32.88 -9.58 -1.69
C SER A 131 34.32 -9.20 -2.03
N LEU A 132 35.19 -9.23 -1.01
CA LEU A 132 36.63 -9.08 -1.13
C LEU A 132 37.20 -10.26 -1.94
N SER A 133 37.13 -10.19 -3.27
CA SER A 133 37.99 -10.98 -4.14
C SER A 133 38.15 -10.30 -5.49
N SER A 134 39.36 -9.78 -5.69
CA SER A 134 40.07 -9.63 -6.96
C SER A 134 39.45 -10.38 -8.15
N ASN A 135 38.79 -9.64 -9.04
CA ASN A 135 38.96 -9.62 -10.50
C ASN A 135 37.76 -8.86 -11.07
N ASP A 136 38.03 -7.65 -11.59
CA ASP A 136 37.07 -6.66 -12.09
C ASP A 136 36.20 -7.10 -13.31
N ASP A 137 36.11 -8.40 -13.61
CA ASP A 137 35.29 -8.91 -14.73
C ASP A 137 34.18 -9.90 -14.29
N ASP A 138 34.27 -10.55 -13.12
CA ASP A 138 33.34 -11.65 -12.76
C ASP A 138 32.15 -11.22 -11.88
N SER A 139 32.09 -9.96 -11.43
CA SER A 139 31.07 -9.50 -10.47
C SER A 139 29.73 -9.13 -11.12
N GLU A 140 29.73 -8.70 -12.39
CA GLU A 140 28.50 -8.40 -13.14
C GLU A 140 27.81 -9.68 -13.64
N ASP A 141 28.58 -10.72 -13.98
CA ASP A 141 28.04 -11.97 -14.56
C ASP A 141 27.23 -12.81 -13.57
N VAL A 142 27.55 -12.75 -12.27
CA VAL A 142 26.81 -13.49 -11.22
C VAL A 142 25.43 -12.87 -10.93
N LEU A 143 25.26 -11.55 -11.12
CA LEU A 143 23.98 -10.87 -10.95
C LEU A 143 23.02 -11.08 -12.15
N LEU A 144 23.55 -11.47 -13.30
CA LEU A 144 22.80 -11.62 -14.56
C LEU A 144 22.41 -13.07 -14.89
N GLU A 145 22.95 -14.06 -14.17
CA GLU A 145 22.70 -15.50 -14.43
C GLU A 145 21.22 -15.91 -14.23
N GLY A 146 20.43 -15.10 -13.49
CA GLY A 146 19.00 -15.29 -13.28
C GLY A 146 18.07 -14.63 -14.31
N LEU A 147 18.60 -13.78 -15.21
CA LEU A 147 17.84 -13.11 -16.26
C LEU A 147 18.10 -13.83 -17.58
N SER A 148 17.24 -14.78 -17.93
CA SER A 148 17.35 -15.56 -19.17
C SER A 148 17.68 -14.66 -20.38
N ASP A 149 18.66 -15.09 -21.16
CA ASP A 149 19.31 -14.54 -22.38
C ASP A 149 18.37 -14.17 -23.56
N SER A 150 17.07 -13.96 -23.29
CA SER A 150 16.03 -13.63 -24.27
C SER A 150 15.45 -12.21 -24.11
N MET A 151 15.92 -11.43 -23.14
CA MET A 151 15.33 -10.14 -22.75
C MET A 151 16.22 -8.90 -22.98
N LEU A 152 17.45 -9.05 -23.47
CA LEU A 152 18.35 -7.92 -23.69
C LEU A 152 18.42 -7.53 -25.18
N PRO A 153 17.96 -6.33 -25.58
CA PRO A 153 18.37 -5.74 -26.84
C PRO A 153 19.82 -5.24 -26.75
N ASP A 154 20.55 -5.53 -27.83
CA ASP A 154 21.96 -5.27 -28.10
C ASP A 154 22.45 -3.89 -27.61
N SER A 155 23.03 -3.86 -26.40
CA SER A 155 23.50 -2.62 -25.78
C SER A 155 24.96 -2.39 -26.12
N ARG A 156 25.17 -1.45 -27.05
CA ARG A 156 26.48 -0.87 -27.37
C ARG A 156 27.12 -0.30 -26.11
N ARG A 157 28.31 -0.81 -25.80
CA ARG A 157 29.25 -0.31 -24.79
C ARG A 157 29.41 1.22 -24.83
N VAL A 158 29.19 1.88 -23.69
CA VAL A 158 29.70 3.24 -23.42
C VAL A 158 30.35 3.24 -22.03
N SER A 159 31.39 4.06 -21.91
CA SER A 159 32.64 3.87 -21.17
C SER A 159 32.80 4.72 -19.90
N SER A 160 33.60 4.19 -18.97
CA SER A 160 34.43 4.82 -17.91
C SER A 160 33.77 5.29 -16.59
N PRO A 161 34.32 4.94 -15.41
CA PRO A 161 33.63 5.02 -14.12
C PRO A 161 33.96 6.29 -13.28
N THR A 162 34.31 7.42 -13.90
CA THR A 162 34.76 8.61 -13.13
C THR A 162 34.00 9.90 -13.39
N SER A 163 33.03 9.94 -14.31
CA SER A 163 32.30 11.17 -14.65
C SER A 163 30.80 11.19 -14.34
N ASP A 164 30.14 10.04 -14.13
CA ASP A 164 28.67 9.99 -14.00
C ASP A 164 28.19 10.16 -12.55
N ASP A 165 28.78 9.45 -11.59
CA ASP A 165 28.40 9.53 -10.16
C ASP A 165 28.60 10.93 -9.55
N ARG A 166 29.45 11.76 -10.17
CA ARG A 166 29.72 13.11 -9.66
C ARG A 166 28.46 13.97 -9.68
N TYR A 167 27.60 13.82 -10.69
CA TYR A 167 26.39 14.63 -10.83
C TYR A 167 25.34 14.23 -9.79
N GLU A 168 25.25 12.93 -9.51
CA GLU A 168 24.41 12.39 -8.45
C GLU A 168 24.85 12.90 -7.08
N ARG A 169 26.14 12.72 -6.73
CA ARG A 169 26.70 13.19 -5.45
C ARG A 169 26.54 14.69 -5.26
N ILE A 170 26.76 15.49 -6.31
CA ILE A 170 26.54 16.94 -6.27
C ILE A 170 25.06 17.25 -6.03
N SER A 171 24.15 16.56 -6.71
CA SER A 171 22.71 16.75 -6.55
C SER A 171 22.25 16.39 -5.14
N GLU A 172 22.77 15.31 -4.55
CA GLU A 172 22.51 14.93 -3.16
C GLU A 172 23.01 15.99 -2.17
N LEU A 173 24.24 16.47 -2.35
CA LEU A 173 24.83 17.51 -1.48
C LEU A 173 24.00 18.80 -1.52
N VAL A 174 23.63 19.26 -2.72
CA VAL A 174 22.82 20.47 -2.91
C VAL A 174 21.43 20.29 -2.28
N LYS A 175 20.85 19.10 -2.39
CA LYS A 175 19.54 18.77 -1.81
C LYS A 175 19.56 18.74 -0.29
N HIS A 176 20.57 18.09 0.31
CA HIS A 176 20.76 18.12 1.77
C HIS A 176 20.95 19.55 2.28
N PHE A 177 21.79 20.33 1.61
CA PHE A 177 22.00 21.73 1.94
C PHE A 177 20.69 22.54 1.87
N LYS A 178 19.87 22.32 0.83
CA LYS A 178 18.54 22.95 0.69
C LYS A 178 17.58 22.58 1.82
N ILE A 179 17.52 21.31 2.21
CA ILE A 179 16.68 20.84 3.31
C ILE A 179 17.11 21.51 4.63
N SER A 180 18.41 21.61 4.90
CA SER A 180 18.94 22.29 6.10
C SER A 180 18.59 23.78 6.15
N CYS A 181 18.61 24.48 5.02
CA CYS A 181 18.19 25.89 4.97
C CYS A 181 16.67 26.06 5.21
N LEU A 182 15.84 25.18 4.65
CA LEU A 182 14.39 25.19 4.84
C LEU A 182 13.99 25.01 6.31
N GLU A 183 14.65 24.09 7.03
CA GLU A 183 14.46 23.89 8.47
C GLU A 183 14.80 25.13 9.29
N SER A 184 15.75 25.94 8.80
CA SER A 184 16.15 27.20 9.42
C SER A 184 15.26 28.39 9.02
N HIS A 185 14.19 28.17 8.25
CA HIS A 185 13.32 29.21 7.67
C HIS A 185 14.02 30.20 6.73
N HIS A 186 15.12 29.80 6.10
CA HIS A 186 15.85 30.61 5.12
C HIS A 186 15.81 29.93 3.73
N GLN A 187 15.66 30.70 2.66
CA GLN A 187 15.77 30.19 1.29
C GLN A 187 17.18 30.40 0.76
N ILE A 188 17.73 29.38 0.10
CA ILE A 188 19.00 29.51 -0.63
C ILE A 188 18.76 30.38 -1.86
N GLN A 189 19.36 31.56 -1.85
CA GLN A 189 19.44 32.43 -3.03
C GLN A 189 20.64 32.03 -3.91
N GLY A 190 21.77 31.68 -3.31
CA GLY A 190 22.93 31.16 -4.01
C GLY A 190 24.00 30.66 -3.04
N LEU A 191 24.97 29.91 -3.54
CA LEU A 191 26.13 29.40 -2.80
C LEU A 191 27.38 29.54 -3.66
N GLU A 192 28.38 30.25 -3.17
CA GLU A 192 29.70 30.37 -3.78
C GLU A 192 30.72 29.57 -2.95
N LEU A 193 31.42 28.64 -3.60
CA LEU A 193 32.45 27.82 -2.99
C LEU A 193 33.77 28.01 -3.76
N ARG A 194 34.81 28.51 -3.09
CA ARG A 194 36.14 28.69 -3.69
C ARG A 194 37.14 27.74 -3.05
N THR A 195 37.92 27.09 -3.89
CA THR A 195 39.06 26.26 -3.49
C THR A 195 40.33 26.74 -4.20
N GLN A 196 41.47 26.12 -3.90
CA GLN A 196 42.74 26.41 -4.58
C GLN A 196 42.76 25.90 -6.04
N THR A 197 41.85 24.99 -6.40
CA THR A 197 41.85 24.30 -7.71
C THR A 197 40.62 24.59 -8.57
N PHE A 198 39.52 25.05 -7.97
CA PHE A 198 38.31 25.45 -8.69
C PHE A 198 37.43 26.38 -7.83
N ALA A 199 36.54 27.12 -8.47
CA ALA A 199 35.41 27.79 -7.84
C ALA A 199 34.10 27.18 -8.36
N ALA A 200 33.09 27.05 -7.50
CA ALA A 200 31.77 26.57 -7.84
C ALA A 200 30.71 27.58 -7.38
N TYR A 201 29.75 27.89 -8.26
CA TYR A 201 28.69 28.86 -8.01
C TYR A 201 27.35 28.19 -8.25
N LEU A 202 26.55 28.04 -7.20
CA LEU A 202 25.17 27.56 -7.27
C LEU A 202 24.23 28.77 -7.18
N ASP A 203 23.34 28.95 -8.14
CA ASP A 203 22.40 30.08 -8.16
C ASP A 203 21.00 29.62 -8.62
N VAL A 204 19.98 30.39 -8.26
CA VAL A 204 18.60 30.17 -8.71
C VAL A 204 18.45 30.69 -10.14
N LEU A 205 18.22 29.80 -11.09
CA LEU A 205 17.95 30.17 -12.49
C LEU A 205 16.45 30.44 -12.73
N THR A 206 15.58 29.63 -12.13
CA THR A 206 14.12 29.80 -12.15
C THR A 206 13.51 29.37 -10.80
N SER A 207 12.20 29.51 -10.61
CA SER A 207 11.50 29.03 -9.41
C SER A 207 11.68 27.53 -9.13
N SER A 208 12.13 26.74 -10.11
CA SER A 208 12.31 25.29 -10.02
C SER A 208 13.67 24.81 -10.52
N THR A 209 14.60 25.70 -10.88
CA THR A 209 15.87 25.32 -11.49
C THR A 209 17.01 26.06 -10.80
N TYR A 210 18.00 25.28 -10.36
CA TYR A 210 19.28 25.81 -9.89
C TYR A 210 20.35 25.54 -10.93
N ILE A 211 21.26 26.48 -11.11
CA ILE A 211 22.43 26.32 -11.98
C ILE A 211 23.67 26.20 -11.11
N LEU A 212 24.50 25.18 -11.37
CA LEU A 212 25.81 25.04 -10.76
C LEU A 212 26.88 25.27 -11.84
N VAL A 213 27.67 26.33 -11.67
CA VAL A 213 28.78 26.69 -12.57
C VAL A 213 30.09 26.35 -11.87
N ILE A 214 30.85 25.42 -12.43
CA ILE A 214 32.20 25.08 -11.96
C ILE A 214 33.22 25.78 -12.86
N VAL A 215 34.13 26.51 -12.24
CA VAL A 215 35.18 27.30 -12.87
C VAL A 215 36.52 26.74 -12.40
N THR A 216 37.35 26.24 -13.31
CA THR A 216 38.66 25.65 -13.00
C THR A 216 39.72 26.68 -12.62
N ASP A 217 39.52 27.95 -12.98
CA ASP A 217 40.38 29.04 -12.56
C ASP A 217 39.73 29.83 -11.41
N PRO A 218 40.22 29.69 -10.17
CA PRO A 218 39.66 30.42 -9.02
C PRO A 218 39.89 31.94 -9.09
N ALA A 219 40.72 32.45 -10.00
CA ALA A 219 40.88 33.88 -10.25
C ALA A 219 39.72 34.48 -11.05
N ILE A 220 38.98 33.66 -11.84
CA ILE A 220 37.80 34.12 -12.57
C ILE A 220 36.66 34.34 -11.56
N ARG A 221 36.42 35.61 -11.26
CA ARG A 221 35.25 36.05 -10.50
C ARG A 221 34.07 36.19 -11.46
N THR A 222 32.99 35.46 -11.22
CA THR A 222 31.71 35.80 -11.82
C THR A 222 31.34 37.22 -11.35
N LEU A 223 30.94 38.08 -12.28
CA LEU A 223 30.51 39.46 -12.04
C LEU A 223 29.13 39.52 -11.34
N GLY A 224 28.95 38.67 -10.32
CA GLY A 224 27.68 38.34 -9.68
C GLY A 224 27.68 38.48 -8.16
N VAL A 225 28.62 39.21 -7.57
CA VAL A 225 28.40 39.96 -6.33
C VAL A 225 29.14 41.27 -6.53
N ARG A 226 28.38 42.36 -6.65
CA ARG A 226 28.90 43.72 -6.76
C ARG A 226 29.69 44.05 -5.48
N ASN A 227 30.95 43.63 -5.39
CA ASN A 227 31.96 44.33 -4.60
C ASN A 227 32.28 45.63 -5.33
N VAL A 228 31.32 46.55 -5.33
CA VAL A 228 31.55 47.93 -5.72
C VAL A 228 32.26 48.54 -4.53
N HIS A 229 33.58 48.52 -4.55
CA HIS A 229 34.32 49.46 -3.73
C HIS A 229 33.84 50.85 -4.13
N PHE A 230 33.34 51.62 -3.16
CA PHE A 230 32.92 52.99 -3.40
C PHE A 230 34.18 53.81 -3.69
N ASP A 231 34.51 53.94 -4.97
CA ASP A 231 35.65 54.73 -5.41
C ASP A 231 35.32 56.21 -5.23
N THR A 232 35.76 56.73 -4.09
CA THR A 232 35.59 58.11 -3.67
C THR A 232 36.20 59.08 -4.68
N ASN A 233 37.34 58.74 -5.29
CA ASN A 233 37.98 59.59 -6.29
C ASN A 233 37.20 59.61 -7.62
N ALA A 234 36.72 58.46 -8.08
CA ALA A 234 35.87 58.39 -9.27
C ALA A 234 34.49 59.04 -9.07
N PHE A 235 34.02 59.14 -7.82
CA PHE A 235 32.82 59.89 -7.49
C PHE A 235 33.07 61.41 -7.48
N VAL A 236 34.19 61.87 -6.90
CA VAL A 236 34.60 63.29 -6.97
C VAL A 236 34.76 63.76 -8.42
N GLN A 237 35.44 62.98 -9.27
CA GLN A 237 35.63 63.34 -10.69
C GLN A 237 34.31 63.47 -11.45
N ARG A 238 33.31 62.64 -11.13
CA ARG A 238 31.97 62.75 -11.72
C ARG A 238 31.21 63.99 -11.25
N LEU A 239 31.37 64.37 -9.98
CA LEU A 239 30.79 65.60 -9.44
C LEU A 239 31.44 66.84 -10.07
N GLU A 240 32.75 66.82 -10.30
CA GLU A 240 33.47 67.89 -11.02
C GLU A 240 33.00 68.02 -12.47
N GLN A 241 32.82 66.90 -13.18
CA GLN A 241 32.26 66.90 -14.54
C GLN A 241 30.82 67.42 -14.59
N ALA A 242 30.07 67.34 -13.48
CA ALA A 242 28.74 67.91 -13.33
C ALA A 242 28.76 69.40 -12.92
N GLY A 243 29.94 70.03 -12.81
CA GLY A 243 30.10 71.45 -12.51
C GLY A 243 30.22 71.79 -11.01
N ILE A 244 30.37 70.79 -10.14
CA ILE A 244 30.57 71.00 -8.70
C ILE A 244 32.06 71.26 -8.43
N GLN A 245 32.38 72.28 -7.61
CA GLN A 245 33.76 72.53 -7.23
C GLN A 245 34.34 71.39 -6.38
N ARG A 246 35.63 71.11 -6.53
CA ARG A 246 36.28 69.98 -5.85
C ARG A 246 36.13 70.00 -4.33
N GLU A 247 36.21 71.18 -3.70
CA GLU A 247 35.98 71.34 -2.26
C GLU A 247 34.56 70.93 -1.84
N GLN A 248 33.55 71.21 -2.66
CA GLN A 248 32.16 70.83 -2.40
C GLN A 248 31.93 69.33 -2.65
N ALA A 249 32.61 68.76 -3.65
CA ALA A 249 32.56 67.34 -3.95
C ALA A 249 33.18 66.49 -2.82
N ASP A 250 34.31 66.91 -2.24
CA ASP A 250 34.93 66.23 -1.11
C ASP A 250 34.02 66.21 0.14
N VAL A 251 33.31 67.31 0.42
CA VAL A 251 32.35 67.37 1.53
C VAL A 251 31.18 66.40 1.31
N LEU A 252 30.65 66.32 0.09
CA LEU A 252 29.56 65.40 -0.26
C LEU A 252 29.99 63.93 -0.15
N VAL A 253 31.20 63.61 -0.60
CA VAL A 253 31.77 62.25 -0.50
C VAL A 253 31.95 61.87 0.96
N THR A 254 32.46 62.77 1.78
CA THR A 254 32.68 62.54 3.21
C THR A 254 31.34 62.27 3.93
N ALA A 255 30.31 63.08 3.67
CA ALA A 255 28.98 62.85 4.22
C ALA A 255 28.37 61.50 3.78
N LEU A 256 28.63 61.07 2.54
CA LEU A 256 28.16 59.78 2.05
C LEU A 256 28.88 58.60 2.74
N ILE A 257 30.18 58.72 3.00
CA ILE A 257 30.97 57.74 3.75
C ILE A 257 30.41 57.58 5.17
N ASP A 258 30.06 58.69 5.82
CA ASP A 258 29.50 58.68 7.18
C ASP A 258 28.15 57.92 7.23
N VAL A 259 27.25 58.19 6.28
CA VAL A 259 25.95 57.50 6.17
C VAL A 259 26.14 56.01 5.86
N ILE A 260 27.10 55.66 5.01
CA ILE A 260 27.41 54.26 4.68
C ILE A 260 27.96 53.53 5.91
N ASN A 261 28.86 54.15 6.66
CA ASN A 261 29.43 53.57 7.88
C ASN A 261 28.35 53.38 8.95
N GLU A 262 27.47 54.36 9.16
CA GLU A 262 26.34 54.23 10.10
C GLU A 262 25.37 53.11 9.68
N SER A 263 25.12 52.98 8.37
CA SER A 263 24.30 51.89 7.82
C SER A 263 24.95 50.51 8.01
N LEU A 264 26.27 50.41 7.80
CA LEU A 264 27.05 49.18 8.03
C LEU A 264 27.05 48.79 9.51
N ASP A 265 27.16 49.75 10.43
CA ASP A 265 27.12 49.51 11.87
C ASP A 265 25.73 49.03 12.31
N ASN A 266 24.66 49.64 11.81
CA ASN A 266 23.29 49.18 12.06
C ASN A 266 23.03 47.78 11.49
N PHE A 267 23.54 47.50 10.29
CA PHE A 267 23.44 46.17 9.70
C PHE A 267 24.22 45.14 10.54
N SER A 268 25.44 45.47 10.96
CA SER A 268 26.27 44.59 11.77
C SER A 268 25.67 44.29 13.14
N ARG A 269 24.86 45.18 13.72
CA ARG A 269 24.12 44.93 14.97
C ARG A 269 22.99 43.92 14.82
N GLY A 270 22.43 43.77 13.62
CA GLY A 270 21.43 42.75 13.30
C GLY A 270 22.01 41.38 12.97
N LEU A 271 23.34 41.29 12.80
CA LEU A 271 24.03 40.02 12.53
C LEU A 271 24.38 39.32 13.83
N VAL A 272 24.14 38.01 13.87
CA VAL A 272 24.53 37.16 14.99
C VAL A 272 26.00 36.80 14.86
N ARG A 273 26.76 36.95 15.95
CA ARG A 273 28.17 36.55 15.98
C ARG A 273 28.29 35.03 15.98
N ARG A 274 29.35 34.53 15.36
CA ARG A 274 29.58 33.09 15.21
C ARG A 274 29.64 32.35 16.55
N ASP A 275 30.24 32.96 17.57
CA ASP A 275 30.30 32.41 18.92
C ASP A 275 28.92 32.29 19.57
N GLU A 276 28.03 33.24 19.34
CA GLU A 276 26.66 33.21 19.84
C GLU A 276 25.81 32.17 19.11
N ALA A 277 25.96 32.05 17.79
CA ALA A 277 25.35 30.99 16.99
C ALA A 277 25.81 29.59 17.42
N ASP A 278 27.11 29.41 17.64
CA ASP A 278 27.69 28.13 18.09
C ASP A 278 27.17 27.76 19.49
N ARG A 279 27.02 28.73 20.39
CA ARG A 279 26.50 28.52 21.75
C ARG A 279 25.01 28.17 21.77
N LEU A 280 24.21 28.81 20.93
CA LEU A 280 22.79 28.45 20.70
C LEU A 280 22.67 27.03 20.18
N THR A 281 23.47 26.68 19.17
CA THR A 281 23.51 25.34 18.58
C THR A 281 23.91 24.29 19.62
N TYR A 282 24.89 24.58 20.48
CA TYR A 282 25.29 23.67 21.55
C TYR A 282 24.18 23.44 22.57
N THR A 283 23.51 24.52 22.99
CA THR A 283 22.38 24.44 23.94
C THR A 283 21.26 23.59 23.36
N GLN A 284 20.87 23.85 22.10
CA GLN A 284 19.88 23.04 21.40
C GLN A 284 20.27 21.56 21.33
N LYS A 285 21.54 21.24 21.05
CA LYS A 285 22.01 19.84 21.04
C LYS A 285 21.83 19.14 22.38
N VAL A 286 22.10 19.84 23.49
CA VAL A 286 21.91 19.29 24.85
C VAL A 286 20.43 19.07 25.13
N ASP A 287 19.58 20.03 24.79
CA ASP A 287 18.12 19.93 24.98
C ASP A 287 17.53 18.79 24.15
N PHE A 288 17.98 18.62 22.90
CA PHE A 288 17.58 17.50 22.05
C PHE A 288 18.02 16.15 22.62
N ALA A 289 19.22 16.05 23.17
CA ALA A 289 19.69 14.82 23.80
C ALA A 289 18.84 14.45 25.02
N LYS A 290 18.44 15.45 25.82
CA LYS A 290 17.54 15.26 26.96
C LYS A 290 16.12 14.87 26.54
N LEU A 291 15.54 15.57 25.57
CA LEU A 291 14.22 15.24 25.05
C LEU A 291 14.19 13.82 24.48
N LYS A 292 15.23 13.42 23.76
CA LYS A 292 15.36 12.07 23.21
C LYS A 292 15.37 11.01 24.31
N SER A 293 16.08 11.22 25.41
CA SER A 293 16.12 10.24 26.51
C SER A 293 14.79 10.16 27.26
N GLU A 294 14.09 11.28 27.44
CA GLU A 294 12.74 11.30 28.03
C GLU A 294 11.73 10.55 27.14
N ILE A 295 11.75 10.78 25.82
CA ILE A 295 10.89 10.06 24.87
C ILE A 295 11.18 8.55 24.91
N GLN A 296 12.45 8.15 24.88
CA GLN A 296 12.82 6.73 24.94
C GLN A 296 12.35 6.05 26.23
N LEU A 297 12.38 6.75 27.36
CA LEU A 297 11.87 6.23 28.63
C LEU A 297 10.35 6.08 28.62
N LEU A 298 9.63 7.06 28.07
CA LEU A 298 8.18 7.00 27.93
C LEU A 298 7.75 5.86 27.00
N GLU A 299 8.36 5.75 25.82
CA GLU A 299 8.07 4.67 24.86
C GLU A 299 8.30 3.29 25.48
N ARG A 300 9.39 3.13 26.25
CA ARG A 300 9.68 1.86 26.93
C ARG A 300 8.64 1.56 28.02
N SER A 301 8.20 2.57 28.76
CA SER A 301 7.14 2.43 29.78
C SER A 301 5.81 2.03 29.15
N ASP A 302 5.39 2.74 28.10
CA ASP A 302 4.14 2.50 27.38
C ASP A 302 4.15 1.13 26.71
N PHE A 303 5.28 0.71 26.15
CA PHE A 303 5.45 -0.62 25.59
C PHE A 303 5.23 -1.72 26.63
N VAL A 304 5.79 -1.56 27.84
CA VAL A 304 5.60 -2.53 28.93
C VAL A 304 4.13 -2.58 29.36
N LEU A 305 3.47 -1.43 29.50
CA LEU A 305 2.05 -1.36 29.84
C LEU A 305 1.18 -2.02 28.75
N MET A 306 1.36 -1.65 27.48
CA MET A 306 0.65 -2.24 26.35
C MET A 306 0.87 -3.75 26.27
N LYS A 307 2.10 -4.23 26.47
CA LYS A 307 2.41 -5.66 26.48
C LYS A 307 1.64 -6.39 27.58
N SER A 308 1.65 -5.84 28.80
CA SER A 308 0.91 -6.42 29.93
C SER A 308 -0.61 -6.47 29.69
N GLU A 309 -1.17 -5.45 29.05
CA GLU A 309 -2.58 -5.40 28.72
C GLU A 309 -2.94 -6.38 27.60
N ASN A 310 -2.07 -6.54 26.62
CA ASN A 310 -2.22 -7.52 25.55
C ASN A 310 -2.18 -8.95 26.08
N GLU A 311 -1.23 -9.26 26.98
CA GLU A 311 -1.18 -10.56 27.67
C GLU A 311 -2.46 -10.83 28.48
N ARG A 312 -2.99 -9.81 29.16
CA ARG A 312 -4.27 -9.89 29.88
C ARG A 312 -5.44 -10.16 28.92
N LEU A 313 -5.54 -9.43 27.82
CA LEU A 313 -6.61 -9.60 26.82
C LEU A 313 -6.55 -10.97 26.16
N MET A 314 -5.35 -11.47 25.83
CA MET A 314 -5.15 -12.82 25.31
C MET A 314 -5.66 -13.88 26.29
N ALA A 315 -5.39 -13.73 27.59
CA ALA A 315 -5.90 -14.63 28.61
C ALA A 315 -7.44 -14.58 28.73
N ASP A 316 -8.04 -13.40 28.62
CA ASP A 316 -9.50 -13.23 28.67
C ASP A 316 -10.18 -13.82 27.42
N VAL A 317 -9.57 -13.68 26.25
CA VAL A 317 -10.04 -14.31 24.99
C VAL A 317 -10.04 -15.82 25.10
N GLU A 318 -8.96 -16.44 25.62
CA GLU A 318 -8.90 -17.89 25.74
C GLU A 318 -9.93 -18.42 26.76
N LYS A 319 -10.14 -17.70 27.87
CA LYS A 319 -11.25 -18.02 28.81
C LYS A 319 -12.62 -17.93 28.15
N LEU A 320 -12.86 -16.89 27.34
CA LEU A 320 -14.15 -16.71 26.66
C LEU A 320 -14.39 -17.82 25.64
N LYS A 321 -13.36 -18.18 24.88
CA LYS A 321 -13.38 -19.28 23.91
C LYS A 321 -13.63 -20.62 24.57
N GLN A 322 -13.03 -20.88 25.74
CA GLN A 322 -13.31 -22.09 26.52
C GLN A 322 -14.79 -22.13 26.96
N ARG A 323 -15.31 -21.04 27.55
CA ARG A 323 -16.72 -20.95 27.95
C ARG A 323 -17.68 -21.17 26.78
N LEU A 324 -17.36 -20.58 25.62
CA LEU A 324 -18.17 -20.76 24.42
C LEU A 324 -18.20 -22.22 23.95
N ARG A 325 -17.06 -22.93 23.99
CA ARG A 325 -17.02 -24.36 23.68
C ARG A 325 -17.86 -25.18 24.65
N GLU A 326 -17.80 -24.87 25.93
CA GLU A 326 -18.60 -25.55 26.96
C GLU A 326 -20.10 -25.34 26.75
N GLU A 327 -20.53 -24.10 26.45
CA GLU A 327 -21.92 -23.76 26.10
C GLU A 327 -22.41 -24.45 24.82
N ILE A 328 -21.58 -24.47 23.76
CA ILE A 328 -21.90 -25.19 22.51
C ILE A 328 -22.08 -26.68 22.79
N THR A 329 -21.18 -27.28 23.56
CA THR A 329 -21.23 -28.70 23.89
C THR A 329 -22.48 -29.03 24.70
N ARG A 330 -22.79 -28.21 25.72
CA ARG A 330 -23.99 -28.35 26.54
C ARG A 330 -25.26 -28.21 25.72
N THR A 331 -25.35 -27.19 24.88
CA THR A 331 -26.52 -26.94 24.03
C THR A 331 -26.73 -28.06 23.01
N THR A 332 -25.64 -28.53 22.38
CA THR A 332 -25.70 -29.65 21.42
C THR A 332 -26.16 -30.94 22.10
N ALA A 333 -25.69 -31.22 23.32
CA ALA A 333 -26.15 -32.36 24.11
C ALA A 333 -27.63 -32.25 24.48
N GLY A 334 -28.08 -31.05 24.85
CA GLY A 334 -29.50 -30.76 25.13
C GLY A 334 -30.40 -31.03 23.92
N VAL A 335 -30.07 -30.43 22.76
CA VAL A 335 -30.83 -30.65 21.52
C VAL A 335 -30.87 -32.12 21.13
N ARG A 336 -29.75 -32.85 21.30
CA ARG A 336 -29.72 -34.29 21.01
C ARG A 336 -30.63 -35.09 21.94
N LEU A 337 -30.70 -34.73 23.22
CA LEU A 337 -31.62 -35.36 24.16
C LEU A 337 -33.07 -35.09 23.78
N ASP A 338 -33.41 -33.83 23.48
CA ASP A 338 -34.76 -33.43 23.07
C ASP A 338 -35.22 -34.20 21.82
N LEU A 339 -34.36 -34.32 20.81
CA LEU A 339 -34.65 -35.10 19.60
C LEU A 339 -34.88 -36.59 19.91
N ASN A 340 -34.11 -37.17 20.84
CA ASN A 340 -34.30 -38.56 21.23
C ASN A 340 -35.63 -38.78 21.98
N LEU A 341 -35.98 -37.85 22.86
CA LEU A 341 -37.25 -37.87 23.59
C LEU A 341 -38.43 -37.71 22.63
N GLU A 342 -38.37 -36.76 21.69
CA GLU A 342 -39.44 -36.55 20.71
C GLU A 342 -39.57 -37.74 19.75
N LYS A 343 -38.45 -38.35 19.33
CA LYS A 343 -38.48 -39.60 18.55
C LYS A 343 -39.13 -40.74 19.32
N GLY A 344 -38.88 -40.84 20.63
CA GLY A 344 -39.56 -41.77 21.52
C GLY A 344 -41.07 -41.51 21.56
N ARG A 345 -41.47 -40.26 21.80
CA ARG A 345 -42.86 -39.82 21.84
C ARG A 345 -43.61 -40.12 20.54
N ILE A 346 -43.02 -39.81 19.39
CA ILE A 346 -43.58 -40.10 18.06
C ILE A 346 -43.77 -41.60 17.86
N ARG A 347 -42.82 -42.43 18.31
CA ARG A 347 -42.93 -43.89 18.18
C ARG A 347 -44.09 -44.44 19.03
N ASP A 348 -44.23 -43.96 20.26
CA ASP A 348 -45.29 -44.39 21.16
C ASP A 348 -46.66 -43.94 20.61
N GLU A 349 -46.78 -42.69 20.16
CA GLU A 349 -47.98 -42.16 19.51
C GLU A 349 -48.33 -42.94 18.22
N SER A 350 -47.33 -43.24 17.38
CA SER A 350 -47.51 -44.07 16.19
C SER A 350 -47.98 -45.49 16.52
N SER A 351 -47.52 -46.08 17.61
CA SER A 351 -47.96 -47.42 18.04
C SER A 351 -49.42 -47.42 18.48
N VAL A 352 -49.85 -46.35 19.17
CA VAL A 352 -51.25 -46.14 19.56
C VAL A 352 -52.13 -45.96 18.32
N HIS A 353 -51.68 -45.17 17.33
CA HIS A 353 -52.39 -45.03 16.07
C HIS A 353 -52.51 -46.36 15.31
N ALA A 354 -51.45 -47.18 15.29
CA ALA A 354 -51.50 -48.50 14.64
C ALA A 354 -52.54 -49.43 15.30
N LEU A 355 -52.66 -49.41 16.62
CA LEU A 355 -53.68 -50.17 17.34
C LEU A 355 -55.09 -49.68 17.00
N LYS A 356 -55.33 -48.36 17.01
CA LYS A 356 -56.62 -47.78 16.64
C LYS A 356 -57.00 -48.12 15.19
N ILE A 357 -56.04 -48.09 14.27
CA ILE A 357 -56.27 -48.49 12.87
C ILE A 357 -56.72 -49.95 12.82
N LYS A 358 -56.02 -50.85 13.54
CA LYS A 358 -56.37 -52.27 13.57
C LYS A 358 -57.75 -52.53 14.17
N GLU A 359 -58.14 -51.80 15.22
CA GLU A 359 -59.48 -51.88 15.81
C GLU A 359 -60.57 -51.41 14.85
N VAL A 360 -60.32 -50.32 14.12
CA VAL A 360 -61.25 -49.85 13.08
C VAL A 360 -61.36 -50.86 11.95
N ASP A 361 -60.24 -51.46 11.54
CA ASP A 361 -60.19 -52.48 10.48
C ASP A 361 -61.01 -53.72 10.86
N THR A 362 -60.86 -54.24 12.08
CA THR A 362 -61.67 -55.38 12.57
C THR A 362 -63.15 -55.03 12.69
N ARG A 363 -63.47 -53.78 13.04
CA ARG A 363 -64.87 -53.31 13.06
C ARG A 363 -65.46 -53.24 11.66
N ILE A 364 -64.70 -52.75 10.68
CA ILE A 364 -65.11 -52.74 9.27
C ILE A 364 -65.35 -54.17 8.78
N GLU A 365 -64.44 -55.12 9.07
CA GLU A 365 -64.63 -56.53 8.70
C GLU A 365 -65.91 -57.12 9.30
N SER A 366 -66.19 -56.81 10.56
CA SER A 366 -67.42 -57.23 11.25
C SER A 366 -68.68 -56.65 10.59
N GLU A 367 -68.68 -55.35 10.27
CA GLU A 367 -69.79 -54.70 9.56
C GLU A 367 -69.98 -55.30 8.15
N ILE A 368 -68.89 -55.58 7.42
CA ILE A 368 -68.93 -56.27 6.12
C ILE A 368 -69.54 -57.68 6.26
N ALA A 369 -69.16 -58.44 7.28
CA ALA A 369 -69.72 -59.77 7.56
C ALA A 369 -71.22 -59.69 7.91
N GLY A 370 -71.61 -58.67 8.68
CA GLY A 370 -73.01 -58.37 8.99
C GLY A 370 -73.83 -58.08 7.74
N VAL A 371 -73.33 -57.20 6.86
CA VAL A 371 -73.95 -56.89 5.56
C VAL A 371 -74.01 -58.13 4.67
N ARG A 372 -72.96 -58.97 4.66
CA ARG A 372 -72.97 -60.22 3.89
C ARG A 372 -74.08 -61.17 4.37
N THR A 373 -74.27 -61.26 5.68
CA THR A 373 -75.31 -62.10 6.30
C THR A 373 -76.70 -61.58 5.98
N SER A 374 -76.93 -60.26 6.06
CA SER A 374 -78.21 -59.65 5.68
C SER A 374 -78.53 -59.86 4.20
N ILE A 375 -77.53 -59.77 3.31
CA ILE A 375 -77.68 -60.09 1.88
C ILE A 375 -78.06 -61.56 1.68
N GLN A 376 -77.42 -62.51 2.38
CA GLN A 376 -77.75 -63.93 2.26
C GLN A 376 -79.17 -64.23 2.75
N SER A 377 -79.58 -63.62 3.87
CA SER A 377 -80.97 -63.71 4.37
C SER A 377 -81.97 -63.15 3.36
N ALA A 378 -81.69 -61.98 2.78
CA ALA A 378 -82.53 -61.40 1.73
C ALA A 378 -82.64 -62.30 0.50
N LYS A 379 -81.54 -62.90 0.04
CA LYS A 379 -81.54 -63.88 -1.06
C LYS A 379 -82.39 -65.10 -0.73
N PHE A 380 -82.29 -65.64 0.49
CA PHE A 380 -83.08 -66.78 0.93
C PHE A 380 -84.57 -66.45 1.00
N ASN A 381 -84.94 -65.27 1.52
CA ASN A 381 -86.33 -64.80 1.54
C ASN A 381 -86.89 -64.66 0.12
N VAL A 382 -86.14 -64.05 -0.81
CA VAL A 382 -86.55 -63.95 -2.21
C VAL A 382 -86.73 -65.34 -2.84
N LEU A 383 -85.84 -66.29 -2.55
CA LEU A 383 -85.96 -67.67 -3.03
C LEU A 383 -87.20 -68.36 -2.47
N GLN A 384 -87.52 -68.16 -1.18
CA GLN A 384 -88.75 -68.68 -0.58
C GLN A 384 -90.00 -68.10 -1.24
N TYR A 385 -90.05 -66.78 -1.48
CA TYR A 385 -91.14 -66.16 -2.23
C TYR A 385 -91.25 -66.72 -3.65
N LEU A 386 -90.12 -66.93 -4.34
CA LEU A 386 -90.08 -67.53 -5.67
C LEU A 386 -90.66 -68.95 -5.68
N VAL A 387 -90.26 -69.80 -4.73
CA VAL A 387 -90.81 -71.16 -4.58
C VAL A 387 -92.30 -71.11 -4.27
N GLY A 388 -92.73 -70.21 -3.39
CA GLY A 388 -94.14 -70.01 -3.05
C GLY A 388 -94.99 -69.61 -4.26
N VAL A 389 -94.52 -68.64 -5.05
CA VAL A 389 -95.19 -68.18 -6.28
C VAL A 389 -95.20 -69.28 -7.34
N ALA A 390 -94.07 -69.97 -7.56
CA ALA A 390 -93.99 -71.07 -8.54
C ALA A 390 -94.92 -72.23 -8.17
N THR A 391 -94.99 -72.59 -6.90
CA THR A 391 -95.89 -73.64 -6.40
C THR A 391 -97.36 -73.21 -6.51
N GLY A 392 -97.68 -71.96 -6.17
CA GLY A 392 -99.02 -71.40 -6.31
C GLY A 392 -99.48 -71.34 -7.78
N ALA A 393 -98.61 -70.88 -8.68
CA ALA A 393 -98.86 -70.86 -10.12
C ALA A 393 -99.04 -72.29 -10.68
N GLY A 394 -98.21 -73.25 -10.25
CA GLY A 394 -98.34 -74.65 -10.60
C GLY A 394 -99.66 -75.27 -10.13
N ALA A 395 -100.10 -74.96 -8.90
CA ALA A 395 -101.38 -75.42 -8.37
C ALA A 395 -102.57 -74.83 -9.15
N LEU A 396 -102.52 -73.54 -9.51
CA LEU A 396 -103.52 -72.89 -10.37
C LEU A 396 -103.54 -73.49 -11.78
N LEU A 397 -102.38 -73.79 -12.36
CA LEU A 397 -102.29 -74.47 -13.66
C LEU A 397 -102.92 -75.87 -13.61
N LEU A 398 -102.62 -76.65 -12.56
CA LEU A 398 -103.23 -77.98 -12.35
C LEU A 398 -104.74 -77.88 -12.14
N ALA A 399 -105.22 -76.86 -11.41
CA ALA A 399 -106.65 -76.59 -11.24
C ALA A 399 -107.32 -76.21 -12.57
N TYR A 400 -106.67 -75.38 -13.40
CA TYR A 400 -107.14 -75.01 -14.73
C TYR A 400 -107.22 -76.23 -15.66
N LEU A 401 -106.16 -77.05 -15.71
CA LEU A 401 -106.14 -78.29 -16.51
C LEU A 401 -107.22 -79.29 -16.06
N ARG A 402 -107.59 -79.30 -14.78
CA ARG A 402 -108.68 -80.15 -14.24
C ARG A 402 -110.08 -79.66 -14.65
N MET A 403 -110.27 -78.36 -14.91
CA MET A 403 -111.58 -77.80 -15.29
C MET A 403 -111.95 -78.12 -16.76
N PHE A 404 -110.96 -78.43 -17.61
CA PHE A 404 -111.13 -78.76 -19.03
C PHE A 404 -111.11 -80.28 -19.32
N ARG A 405 -111.37 -81.11 -18.31
CA ARG A 405 -111.46 -82.57 -18.39
C ARG A 405 -112.80 -83.01 -17.82
#